data_AF-A0A1Q9EHR7-F1
#
_entry.id   AF-A0A1Q9EHR7-F1
#
_cell.length_a   1.000
_cell.length_b   1.000
_cell.length_c   1.000
_cell.angle_alpha   90.00
_cell.angle_beta   90.00
_cell.angle_gamma   90.00
#
_symmetry.space_group_name_H-M   'P 1'
#
loop_
_entity.id
_entity.type
_entity.pdbx_description
1 polymer ?
#
loop_
_entity_poly.entity_id
_entity_poly.type
_entity_poly.pdbx_seq_one_letter_code
_entity_poly.pdbx_strand_id
1 'polypeptide(L)'
;MDFQQALVPDGLLPEPRSAVASLELLWLGEGSSAETSCCAGVRMSLRIFEIDRTLEACQGQIWDRVNGYRYWLGELDKNEGGLENFAEGYKIFGFTREKGGYTYREWLPMAKQAFLIGAFNDWQNSTPLKSEGFGRWAVHLPDKADGSPGIPHATQVKVRVEAGDGSWHDRVPAWIKLAWQDHKTMLFNGVFWEPPDEERYVFVNPRPSRPENLKIYEAHVGMGSVEPKVATYVEFAETVLPRIKRMGYNAVQLMAIAEHAHYGCFGYHVTSFFAPASRQGTPEELKYLIDTAHGLGIQVLMDLVHAHASSNTLDGIAQMDGTDHCYTHGGPKGHHSEWDSKIFNYLKYEVLRFLLSNVKWWLEEYQFDGFRFDGITSMLYQSHGIGKGYTGGYHEYFGPDADIDSPLAEYVTTACEFSSFET
;
A
#
# COMPACT_ATOMS: atom_id res chain seq x y z
N MET A 1 -2.40 1.17 53.99
CA MET A 1 -1.02 0.78 54.34
C MET A 1 -0.12 1.63 53.48
N ASP A 2 0.40 2.69 54.08
CA ASP A 2 1.47 3.52 53.54
C ASP A 2 2.71 2.69 53.22
N PHE A 3 3.40 3.01 52.13
CA PHE A 3 4.82 3.38 52.19
C PHE A 3 5.17 4.29 51.00
N GLN A 4 5.65 5.47 51.35
CA GLN A 4 6.14 6.53 50.48
C GLN A 4 7.55 6.25 49.94
N GLN A 5 7.78 6.80 48.74
CA GLN A 5 8.97 7.53 48.27
C GLN A 5 10.34 6.84 48.17
N ALA A 6 10.83 6.78 46.92
CA ALA A 6 12.19 7.19 46.58
C ALA A 6 12.13 8.09 45.32
N LEU A 7 12.49 9.36 45.49
CA LEU A 7 12.71 10.38 44.45
C LEU A 7 14.20 10.40 44.08
N VAL A 8 14.55 10.36 42.79
CA VAL A 8 15.69 11.07 42.14
C VAL A 8 15.49 11.03 40.60
N PRO A 9 16.10 11.91 39.77
CA PRO A 9 15.75 13.30 39.46
C PRO A 9 15.36 13.52 37.97
N ASP A 10 14.81 14.70 37.68
CA ASP A 10 14.66 15.25 36.33
C ASP A 10 15.98 15.28 35.54
N GLY A 11 15.93 14.86 34.27
CA GLY A 11 16.97 15.15 33.28
C GLY A 11 17.15 14.04 32.23
N LEU A 12 16.90 14.42 30.97
CA LEU A 12 17.11 13.66 29.71
C LEU A 12 15.98 12.69 29.34
N LEU A 13 14.92 13.26 28.74
CA LEU A 13 14.13 12.54 27.74
C LEU A 13 15.09 12.04 26.65
N PRO A 14 15.07 10.75 26.27
CA PRO A 14 15.84 10.31 25.12
C PRO A 14 15.21 10.93 23.87
N GLU A 15 16.02 11.68 23.12
CA GLU A 15 15.68 12.16 21.78
C GLU A 15 15.22 10.99 20.89
N PRO A 16 14.34 11.25 19.90
CA PRO A 16 13.94 10.22 18.94
C PRO A 16 15.19 9.74 18.21
N ARG A 17 15.61 8.50 18.50
CA ARG A 17 16.66 7.83 17.76
C ARG A 17 16.16 7.67 16.33
N SER A 18 16.85 8.29 15.38
CA SER A 18 16.76 7.93 13.96
C SER A 18 17.07 6.43 13.84
N ALA A 19 16.05 5.61 13.62
CA ALA A 19 16.18 4.18 13.45
C ALA A 19 16.63 3.86 12.02
N VAL A 20 17.84 4.28 11.65
CA VAL A 20 18.57 3.68 10.53
C VAL A 20 19.54 2.68 11.14
N ALA A 21 18.99 1.57 11.64
CA ALA A 21 19.77 0.50 12.25
C ALA A 21 19.08 -0.85 12.10
N SER A 22 19.09 -1.40 10.87
CA SER A 22 19.33 -2.83 10.66
C SER A 22 19.34 -3.19 9.17
N LEU A 23 20.41 -2.80 8.49
CA LEU A 23 21.08 -3.58 7.45
C LEU A 23 22.52 -3.09 7.34
N GLU A 24 23.24 -3.16 8.47
CA GLU A 24 24.68 -3.39 8.38
C GLU A 24 24.85 -4.76 7.70
N LEU A 25 25.15 -4.73 6.41
CA LEU A 25 25.98 -5.76 5.80
C LEU A 25 27.24 -5.87 6.68
N LEU A 26 27.25 -6.92 7.51
CA LEU A 26 28.28 -7.27 8.48
C LEU A 26 29.69 -6.81 8.08
N TRP A 27 30.15 -5.79 8.79
CA TRP A 27 31.49 -5.23 8.72
C TRP A 27 32.47 -6.22 9.38
N LEU A 28 33.61 -6.51 8.73
CA LEU A 28 34.74 -7.19 9.39
C LEU A 28 36.03 -6.43 9.10
N GLY A 29 36.61 -5.83 10.15
CA GLY A 29 38.04 -5.54 10.21
C GLY A 29 38.44 -4.25 10.91
N GLU A 30 38.50 -4.25 12.25
CA GLU A 30 39.46 -3.39 12.96
C GLU A 30 40.82 -4.12 13.01
N GLY A 31 41.84 -3.49 12.43
CA GLY A 31 43.23 -3.92 12.54
C GLY A 31 44.12 -2.71 12.74
N SER A 32 44.57 -2.49 13.98
CA SER A 32 45.55 -1.45 14.31
C SER A 32 46.94 -1.84 13.80
N SER A 33 47.55 -0.99 12.98
CA SER A 33 48.96 -0.55 13.14
C SER A 33 49.33 0.34 11.96
N ALA A 34 49.91 1.49 12.27
CA ALA A 34 50.47 2.41 11.29
C ALA A 34 51.58 1.75 10.48
N GLU A 35 51.46 1.75 9.15
CA GLU A 35 52.59 1.85 8.22
C GLU A 35 52.07 2.12 6.80
N THR A 36 52.69 3.11 6.15
CA THR A 36 52.44 3.60 4.79
C THR A 36 52.53 2.48 3.74
N SER A 37 51.41 2.18 3.06
CA SER A 37 51.42 1.47 1.77
C SER A 37 50.14 1.74 0.98
N CYS A 38 50.35 2.09 -0.29
CA CYS A 38 49.44 2.17 -1.45
C CYS A 38 47.92 1.96 -1.21
N CYS A 39 47.11 2.92 -1.69
CA CYS A 39 45.65 2.89 -1.73
C CYS A 39 45.07 1.56 -2.26
N ALA A 40 44.86 0.59 -1.37
CA ALA A 40 43.96 -0.51 -1.58
C ALA A 40 42.55 0.03 -1.27
N GLY A 41 41.87 0.52 -2.30
CA GLY A 41 40.45 0.84 -2.20
C GLY A 41 39.73 -0.41 -1.72
N VAL A 42 39.06 -0.33 -0.57
CA VAL A 42 38.18 -1.40 -0.08
C VAL A 42 37.15 -1.64 -1.18
N ARG A 43 37.27 -2.75 -1.92
CA ARG A 43 36.23 -3.17 -2.86
C ARG A 43 35.02 -3.54 -2.01
N MET A 44 33.99 -2.69 -2.04
CA MET A 44 32.70 -3.07 -1.50
C MET A 44 32.20 -4.30 -2.27
N SER A 45 31.95 -5.40 -1.56
CA SER A 45 31.37 -6.63 -2.11
C SER A 45 30.01 -6.84 -1.46
N LEU A 46 29.01 -7.20 -2.27
CA LEU A 46 27.69 -7.57 -1.76
C LEU A 46 27.72 -9.03 -1.29
N ARG A 47 27.13 -9.31 -0.13
CA ARG A 47 27.07 -10.67 0.45
C ARG A 47 26.42 -11.70 -0.49
N ILE A 48 25.54 -11.26 -1.39
CA ILE A 48 24.93 -12.16 -2.39
C ILE A 48 25.97 -12.82 -3.31
N PHE A 49 27.12 -12.18 -3.56
CA PHE A 49 28.22 -12.76 -4.34
C PHE A 49 28.98 -13.84 -3.55
N GLU A 50 28.93 -13.80 -2.22
CA GLU A 50 29.51 -14.86 -1.38
C GLU A 50 28.60 -16.09 -1.33
N ILE A 51 27.29 -15.86 -1.30
CA ILE A 51 26.27 -16.91 -1.34
C ILE A 51 26.28 -17.60 -2.70
N ASP A 52 26.36 -16.81 -3.77
CA ASP A 52 26.43 -17.30 -5.14
C ASP A 52 27.38 -16.45 -6.00
N ARG A 53 28.57 -17.00 -6.23
CA ARG A 53 29.60 -16.35 -7.06
C ARG A 53 29.22 -16.22 -8.52
N THR A 54 28.26 -16.98 -9.04
CA THR A 54 27.88 -16.89 -10.46
C THR A 54 27.21 -15.56 -10.79
N LEU A 55 26.66 -14.86 -9.79
CA LEU A 55 26.13 -13.50 -9.89
C LEU A 55 27.19 -12.44 -10.24
N GLU A 56 28.49 -12.71 -10.03
CA GLU A 56 29.56 -11.76 -10.35
C GLU A 56 29.60 -11.42 -11.86
N ALA A 57 29.14 -12.34 -12.72
CA ALA A 57 29.00 -12.10 -14.15
C ALA A 57 27.95 -11.01 -14.47
N CYS A 58 27.01 -10.77 -13.57
CA CYS A 58 25.92 -9.80 -13.69
C CYS A 58 26.10 -8.60 -12.73
N GLN A 59 27.27 -8.44 -12.11
CA GLN A 59 27.49 -7.48 -11.03
C GLN A 59 27.18 -6.03 -11.43
N GLY A 60 27.37 -5.64 -12.70
CA GLY A 60 27.09 -4.29 -13.17
C GLY A 60 25.63 -3.90 -12.94
N GLN A 61 24.70 -4.70 -13.48
CA GLN A 61 23.27 -4.44 -13.35
C GLN A 61 22.77 -4.59 -11.90
N ILE A 62 23.38 -5.48 -11.12
CA ILE A 62 23.09 -5.60 -9.68
C ILE A 62 23.49 -4.31 -8.95
N TRP A 63 24.67 -3.76 -9.24
CA TRP A 63 25.12 -2.50 -8.67
C TRP A 63 24.29 -1.30 -9.14
N ASP A 64 23.83 -1.30 -10.38
CA ASP A 64 22.92 -0.25 -10.88
C ASP A 64 21.64 -0.19 -10.03
N ARG A 65 21.02 -1.34 -9.72
CA ARG A 65 19.85 -1.42 -8.82
C ARG A 65 20.17 -0.98 -7.40
N VAL A 66 21.29 -1.43 -6.83
CA VAL A 66 21.69 -1.03 -5.47
C VAL A 66 21.92 0.49 -5.38
N ASN A 67 22.54 1.07 -6.41
CA ASN A 67 22.77 2.51 -6.48
C ASN A 67 21.47 3.29 -6.70
N GLY A 68 20.56 2.79 -7.53
CA GLY A 68 19.21 3.34 -7.71
C GLY A 68 18.44 3.38 -6.39
N TYR A 69 18.44 2.27 -5.67
CA TYR A 69 17.81 2.16 -4.34
C TYR A 69 18.38 3.17 -3.34
N ARG A 70 19.71 3.22 -3.22
CA ARG A 70 20.39 4.18 -2.32
C ARG A 70 20.13 5.64 -2.70
N TYR A 71 20.06 5.92 -3.99
CA TYR A 71 19.71 7.25 -4.48
C TYR A 71 18.30 7.65 -4.02
N TRP A 72 17.32 6.78 -4.23
CA TRP A 72 15.94 7.05 -3.81
C TRP A 72 15.79 7.21 -2.31
N LEU A 73 16.43 6.35 -1.50
CA LEU A 73 16.46 6.55 -0.05
C LEU A 73 17.01 7.92 0.33
N GLY A 74 18.13 8.32 -0.26
CA GLY A 74 18.73 9.63 0.00
C GLY A 74 17.81 10.80 -0.38
N GLU A 75 17.05 10.66 -1.47
CA GLU A 75 16.04 11.67 -1.86
C GLU A 75 14.84 11.70 -0.90
N LEU A 76 14.40 10.56 -0.38
CA LEU A 76 13.32 10.51 0.63
C LEU A 76 13.77 11.09 1.97
N ASP A 77 14.98 10.75 2.44
CA ASP A 77 15.55 11.31 3.67
C ASP A 77 15.65 12.83 3.60
N LYS A 78 16.15 13.33 2.46
CA LYS A 78 16.37 14.77 2.26
C LYS A 78 15.07 15.57 2.12
N ASN A 79 14.08 15.05 1.40
CA ASN A 79 12.92 15.84 1.00
C ASN A 79 11.64 15.53 1.80
N GLU A 80 11.54 14.36 2.43
CA GLU A 80 10.30 13.87 3.06
C GLU A 80 10.49 13.47 4.53
N GLY A 81 11.70 13.62 5.07
CA GLY A 81 12.03 13.20 6.42
C GLY A 81 12.14 11.67 6.55
N GLY A 82 12.48 10.99 5.47
CA GLY A 82 12.71 9.55 5.43
C GLY A 82 11.51 8.73 4.98
N LEU A 83 11.77 7.44 4.77
CA LEU A 83 10.79 6.50 4.22
C LEU A 83 9.51 6.40 5.06
N GLU A 84 9.66 6.36 6.38
CA GLU A 84 8.53 6.18 7.29
C GLU A 84 7.52 7.32 7.18
N ASN A 85 8.00 8.57 7.14
CA ASN A 85 7.19 9.77 6.95
C ASN A 85 6.59 9.83 5.54
N PHE A 86 7.38 9.44 4.53
CA PHE A 86 6.92 9.39 3.15
C PHE A 86 5.73 8.43 2.95
N ALA A 87 5.75 7.30 3.66
CA ALA A 87 4.70 6.29 3.65
C ALA A 87 3.45 6.68 4.48
N GLU A 88 3.40 7.87 5.08
CA GLU A 88 2.19 8.38 5.78
C GLU A 88 1.26 9.17 4.86
N GLY A 89 1.30 8.92 3.55
CA GLY A 89 0.48 9.64 2.56
C GLY A 89 -1.02 9.58 2.86
N TYR A 90 -1.53 8.52 3.47
CA TYR A 90 -2.94 8.40 3.90
C TYR A 90 -3.32 9.35 5.06
N LYS A 91 -2.33 9.97 5.74
CA LYS A 91 -2.55 11.06 6.71
C LYS A 91 -2.60 12.44 6.03
N ILE A 92 -2.32 12.52 4.73
CA ILE A 92 -2.28 13.76 3.93
C ILE A 92 -3.35 13.76 2.82
N PHE A 93 -3.52 12.63 2.13
CA PHE A 93 -4.41 12.41 1.00
C PHE A 93 -5.70 11.68 1.41
N GLY A 94 -6.72 11.74 0.57
CA GLY A 94 -8.06 11.27 0.90
C GLY A 94 -8.71 12.21 1.90
N PHE A 95 -9.55 11.65 2.78
CA PHE A 95 -10.20 12.42 3.86
C PHE A 95 -9.38 12.31 5.15
N THR A 96 -8.86 13.44 5.62
CA THR A 96 -8.03 13.50 6.83
C THR A 96 -8.64 14.48 7.83
N ARG A 97 -8.63 14.12 9.12
CA ARG A 97 -9.13 14.99 10.19
C ARG A 97 -8.13 16.12 10.41
N GLU A 98 -8.58 17.36 10.35
CA GLU A 98 -7.80 18.56 10.67
C GLU A 98 -8.54 19.40 11.73
N LYS A 99 -7.90 20.45 12.25
CA LYS A 99 -8.53 21.29 13.28
C LYS A 99 -9.82 21.94 12.74
N GLY A 100 -10.95 21.54 13.29
CA GLY A 100 -12.26 22.11 12.98
C GLY A 100 -12.92 21.57 11.71
N GLY A 101 -12.47 20.43 11.18
CA GLY A 101 -13.10 19.81 10.02
C GLY A 101 -12.33 18.62 9.45
N TYR A 102 -12.71 18.21 8.25
CA TYR A 102 -11.93 17.28 7.43
C TYR A 102 -11.37 18.00 6.22
N THR A 103 -10.16 17.65 5.82
CA THR A 103 -9.60 18.05 4.53
C THR A 103 -9.66 16.87 3.59
N TYR A 104 -10.25 17.09 2.41
CA TYR A 104 -10.19 16.14 1.31
C TYR A 104 -9.09 16.58 0.35
N ARG A 105 -8.13 15.68 0.04
CA ARG A 105 -7.01 15.96 -0.87
C ARG A 105 -6.82 14.83 -1.89
N GLU A 106 -6.56 15.20 -3.13
CA GLU A 106 -6.37 14.27 -4.25
C GLU A 106 -5.24 14.75 -5.17
N TRP A 107 -4.56 13.82 -5.84
CA TRP A 107 -3.54 14.14 -6.84
C TRP A 107 -4.12 14.02 -8.26
N LEU A 108 -4.27 15.16 -8.93
CA LEU A 108 -4.88 15.30 -10.26
C LEU A 108 -4.06 16.30 -11.10
N PRO A 109 -2.86 15.92 -11.56
CA PRO A 109 -1.90 16.86 -12.15
C PRO A 109 -2.38 17.50 -13.46
N MET A 110 -3.21 16.81 -14.24
CA MET A 110 -3.70 17.29 -15.53
C MET A 110 -5.14 17.83 -15.48
N ALA A 111 -5.75 17.89 -14.30
CA ALA A 111 -7.10 18.46 -14.14
C ALA A 111 -7.09 19.98 -14.36
N LYS A 112 -8.12 20.49 -15.05
CA LYS A 112 -8.38 21.94 -15.14
C LYS A 112 -9.06 22.47 -13.88
N GLN A 113 -10.02 21.71 -13.38
CA GLN A 113 -10.73 21.96 -12.14
C GLN A 113 -11.29 20.65 -11.59
N ALA A 114 -11.48 20.61 -10.27
CA ALA A 114 -12.03 19.46 -9.58
C ALA A 114 -13.02 19.89 -8.48
N PHE A 115 -14.02 19.06 -8.24
CA PHE A 115 -15.05 19.26 -7.22
C PHE A 115 -15.23 17.97 -6.42
N LEU A 116 -15.40 18.11 -5.10
CA LEU A 116 -15.90 17.02 -4.29
C LEU A 116 -17.42 17.01 -4.41
N ILE A 117 -17.98 15.90 -4.87
CA ILE A 117 -19.43 15.75 -5.02
C ILE A 117 -19.89 14.56 -4.19
N GLY A 118 -21.14 14.59 -3.74
CA GLY A 118 -21.71 13.48 -2.99
C GLY A 118 -23.11 13.77 -2.51
N ALA A 119 -23.67 12.85 -1.72
CA ALA A 119 -24.99 13.04 -1.16
C ALA A 119 -25.08 14.27 -0.24
N PHE A 120 -23.97 14.72 0.36
CA PHE A 120 -23.92 15.91 1.21
C PHE A 120 -24.15 17.25 0.47
N ASN A 121 -24.00 17.27 -0.86
CA ASN A 121 -24.19 18.47 -1.67
C ASN A 121 -25.02 18.21 -2.94
N ASP A 122 -25.93 17.22 -2.87
CA ASP A 122 -26.81 16.81 -3.96
C ASP A 122 -26.08 16.51 -5.28
N TRP A 123 -24.84 16.02 -5.19
CA TRP A 123 -23.96 15.72 -6.33
C TRP A 123 -23.67 16.93 -7.25
N GLN A 124 -23.75 18.15 -6.69
CA GLN A 124 -23.52 19.41 -7.39
C GLN A 124 -22.07 19.90 -7.29
N ASN A 125 -21.68 20.77 -8.21
CA ASN A 125 -20.34 21.38 -8.26
C ASN A 125 -20.19 22.54 -7.24
N SER A 126 -20.77 22.42 -6.05
CA SER A 126 -20.78 23.47 -5.01
C SER A 126 -19.60 23.38 -4.04
N THR A 127 -18.75 22.36 -4.16
CA THR A 127 -17.59 22.13 -3.28
C THR A 127 -16.30 22.02 -4.12
N PRO A 128 -15.79 23.15 -4.66
CA PRO A 128 -14.60 23.15 -5.51
C PRO A 128 -13.32 22.83 -4.71
N LEU A 129 -12.43 22.04 -5.31
CA LEU A 129 -11.08 21.86 -4.80
C LEU A 129 -10.19 23.00 -5.30
N LYS A 130 -9.21 23.36 -4.47
CA LYS A 130 -8.18 24.36 -4.78
C LYS A 130 -6.85 23.67 -5.05
N SER A 131 -6.14 24.09 -6.08
CA SER A 131 -4.79 23.60 -6.33
C SER A 131 -3.83 24.06 -5.23
N GLU A 132 -3.00 23.13 -4.75
CA GLU A 132 -1.92 23.37 -3.79
C GLU A 132 -0.53 23.28 -4.44
N GLY A 133 -0.49 23.27 -5.78
CA GLY A 133 0.73 23.01 -6.54
C GLY A 133 1.08 21.51 -6.66
N PHE A 134 2.03 21.20 -7.53
CA PHE A 134 2.47 19.81 -7.83
C PHE A 134 1.35 18.85 -8.25
N GLY A 135 0.26 19.38 -8.78
CA GLY A 135 -0.92 18.59 -9.15
C GLY A 135 -1.80 18.15 -7.99
N ARG A 136 -1.55 18.62 -6.76
CA ARG A 136 -2.41 18.35 -5.60
C ARG A 136 -3.57 19.33 -5.55
N TRP A 137 -4.72 18.83 -5.16
CA TRP A 137 -5.97 19.56 -5.05
C TRP A 137 -6.62 19.26 -3.71
N ALA A 138 -7.11 20.27 -3.00
CA ALA A 138 -7.70 20.08 -1.68
C ALA A 138 -8.94 20.96 -1.43
N VAL A 139 -9.81 20.50 -0.55
CA VAL A 139 -10.93 21.28 0.00
C VAL A 139 -11.09 20.97 1.48
N HIS A 140 -11.28 22.01 2.29
CA HIS A 140 -11.59 21.88 3.71
C HIS A 140 -13.11 21.88 3.92
N LEU A 141 -13.59 20.91 4.70
CA LEU A 141 -14.98 20.65 5.02
C LEU A 141 -15.15 20.91 6.52
N PRO A 142 -15.68 22.09 6.90
CA PRO A 142 -15.74 22.48 8.29
C PRO A 142 -16.69 21.56 9.07
N ASP A 143 -16.39 21.34 10.34
CA ASP A 143 -17.31 20.74 11.29
C ASP A 143 -18.57 21.61 11.41
N LYS A 144 -19.67 20.97 11.81
CA LYS A 144 -20.91 21.65 12.18
C LYS A 144 -20.71 22.37 13.51
N ALA A 145 -21.66 23.24 13.87
CA ALA A 145 -21.61 24.02 15.11
C ALA A 145 -21.58 23.14 16.39
N ASP A 146 -22.04 21.89 16.30
CA ASP A 146 -21.99 20.90 17.39
C ASP A 146 -20.66 20.10 17.46
N GLY A 147 -19.70 20.41 16.58
CA GLY A 147 -18.40 19.73 16.49
C GLY A 147 -18.42 18.44 15.67
N SER A 148 -19.58 18.00 15.18
CA SER A 148 -19.67 16.83 14.31
C SER A 148 -19.14 17.12 12.90
N PRO A 149 -18.67 16.10 12.15
CA PRO A 149 -18.15 16.30 10.80
C PRO A 149 -19.18 16.95 9.85
N GLY A 150 -18.69 17.86 9.00
CA GLY A 150 -19.51 18.50 7.96
C GLY A 150 -20.08 17.53 6.93
N ILE A 151 -19.42 16.38 6.74
CA ILE A 151 -19.91 15.25 5.95
C ILE A 151 -20.28 14.12 6.92
N PRO A 152 -21.54 13.65 6.96
CA PRO A 152 -21.94 12.53 7.80
C PRO A 152 -21.18 11.24 7.47
N HIS A 153 -20.90 10.41 8.48
CA HIS A 153 -20.44 9.03 8.29
C HIS A 153 -21.33 8.27 7.28
N ALA A 154 -20.73 7.38 6.50
CA ALA A 154 -21.38 6.60 5.45
C ALA A 154 -21.98 7.43 4.29
N THR A 155 -21.51 8.67 4.09
CA THR A 155 -21.93 9.47 2.94
C THR A 155 -21.23 9.02 1.67
N GLN A 156 -22.01 8.79 0.61
CA GLN A 156 -21.45 8.52 -0.73
C GLN A 156 -20.85 9.78 -1.36
N VAL A 157 -19.66 9.62 -1.94
CA VAL A 157 -18.85 10.69 -2.54
C VAL A 157 -18.14 10.24 -3.82
N LYS A 158 -17.84 11.22 -4.68
CA LYS A 158 -16.92 11.13 -5.82
C LYS A 158 -16.14 12.43 -5.97
N VAL A 159 -15.04 12.38 -6.71
CA VAL A 159 -14.38 13.57 -7.23
C VAL A 159 -14.78 13.76 -8.69
N ARG A 160 -15.33 14.93 -9.02
CA ARG A 160 -15.65 15.33 -10.37
C ARG A 160 -14.52 16.16 -10.93
N VAL A 161 -13.98 15.75 -12.07
CA VAL A 161 -12.79 16.33 -12.70
C VAL A 161 -13.13 16.81 -14.10
N GLU A 162 -12.72 18.03 -14.43
CA GLU A 162 -12.65 18.50 -15.81
C GLU A 162 -11.24 18.25 -16.36
N ALA A 163 -11.15 17.46 -17.42
CA ALA A 163 -9.89 17.11 -18.07
C ALA A 163 -9.36 18.23 -18.98
N GLY A 164 -8.13 18.07 -19.45
CA GLY A 164 -7.46 19.01 -20.38
C GLY A 164 -8.25 19.30 -21.66
N ASP A 165 -9.06 18.36 -22.13
CA ASP A 165 -9.91 18.50 -23.32
C ASP A 165 -11.30 19.13 -23.04
N GLY A 166 -11.63 19.40 -21.77
CA GLY A 166 -12.91 19.95 -21.33
C GLY A 166 -13.99 18.89 -21.04
N SER A 167 -13.67 17.60 -21.15
CA SER A 167 -14.57 16.53 -20.74
C SER A 167 -14.68 16.43 -19.21
N TRP A 168 -15.83 15.97 -18.73
CA TRP A 168 -16.13 15.83 -17.31
C TRP A 168 -16.19 14.37 -16.88
N HIS A 169 -15.63 14.08 -15.72
CA HIS A 169 -15.42 12.74 -15.23
C HIS A 169 -15.68 12.63 -13.73
N ASP A 170 -16.55 11.71 -13.33
CA ASP A 170 -16.77 11.39 -11.93
C ASP A 170 -15.96 10.15 -11.56
N ARG A 171 -15.13 10.26 -10.53
CA ARG A 171 -14.19 9.23 -10.08
C ARG A 171 -14.39 8.89 -8.61
N VAL A 172 -14.17 7.63 -8.26
CA VAL A 172 -14.00 7.24 -6.86
C VAL A 172 -12.63 7.80 -6.39
N PRO A 173 -12.54 8.47 -5.23
CA PRO A 173 -11.27 8.98 -4.73
C PRO A 173 -10.22 7.88 -4.61
N ALA A 174 -8.97 8.13 -5.04
CA ALA A 174 -7.92 7.10 -5.07
C ALA A 174 -7.57 6.56 -3.68
N TRP A 175 -7.72 7.42 -2.66
CA TRP A 175 -7.40 7.16 -1.26
C TRP A 175 -8.64 6.86 -0.41
N ILE A 176 -9.75 6.44 -1.02
CA ILE A 176 -10.97 6.16 -0.28
C ILE A 176 -10.79 4.93 0.64
N LYS A 177 -11.31 5.02 1.87
CA LYS A 177 -11.24 3.94 2.87
C LYS A 177 -12.34 2.87 2.69
N LEU A 178 -13.38 3.19 1.94
CA LEU A 178 -14.47 2.28 1.60
C LEU A 178 -15.10 2.69 0.27
N ALA A 179 -15.37 1.73 -0.60
CA ALA A 179 -16.20 1.95 -1.77
C ALA A 179 -17.36 0.95 -1.74
N TRP A 180 -18.57 1.40 -2.05
CA TRP A 180 -19.78 0.55 -2.05
C TRP A 180 -20.41 0.47 -3.43
N GLN A 181 -20.83 -0.73 -3.78
CA GLN A 181 -21.57 -0.99 -5.01
C GLN A 181 -23.02 -0.55 -4.85
N ASP A 182 -23.45 0.38 -5.69
CA ASP A 182 -24.86 0.74 -5.79
C ASP A 182 -25.63 -0.41 -6.48
N HIS A 183 -26.63 -0.97 -5.80
CA HIS A 183 -27.39 -2.12 -6.31
C HIS A 183 -28.24 -1.85 -7.56
N LYS A 184 -28.47 -0.57 -7.92
CA LYS A 184 -29.27 -0.21 -9.10
C LYS A 184 -28.39 0.00 -10.33
N THR A 185 -27.27 0.70 -10.15
CA THR A 185 -26.34 1.05 -11.24
C THR A 185 -25.22 0.04 -11.41
N MET A 186 -24.97 -0.79 -10.39
CA MET A 186 -23.84 -1.70 -10.26
C MET A 186 -22.47 -1.01 -10.25
N LEU A 187 -22.43 0.32 -10.24
CA LEU A 187 -21.22 1.12 -10.11
C LEU A 187 -20.85 1.29 -8.64
N PHE A 188 -19.56 1.52 -8.39
CA PHE A 188 -19.10 1.87 -7.06
C PHE A 188 -19.09 3.39 -6.85
N ASN A 189 -19.40 3.78 -5.62
CA ASN A 189 -19.20 5.11 -5.07
C ASN A 189 -18.21 5.02 -3.92
N GLY A 190 -17.36 6.03 -3.77
CA GLY A 190 -16.58 6.17 -2.55
C GLY A 190 -17.53 6.45 -1.39
N VAL A 191 -17.17 6.01 -0.19
CA VAL A 191 -17.93 6.25 1.04
C VAL A 191 -17.02 6.94 2.03
N PHE A 192 -17.46 8.08 2.55
CA PHE A 192 -16.80 8.74 3.67
C PHE A 192 -16.97 7.87 4.92
N TRP A 193 -15.90 7.14 5.26
CA TRP A 193 -15.91 6.15 6.33
C TRP A 193 -15.19 6.68 7.58
N GLU A 194 -15.96 7.31 8.46
CA GLU A 194 -15.50 7.77 9.77
C GLU A 194 -16.53 7.37 10.83
N PRO A 195 -16.58 6.09 11.24
CA PRO A 195 -17.56 5.62 12.21
C PRO A 195 -17.47 6.40 13.53
N PRO A 196 -18.58 6.53 14.28
CA PRO A 196 -18.56 7.02 15.66
C PRO A 196 -17.59 6.21 16.53
N ASP A 197 -17.10 6.81 17.62
CA ASP A 197 -16.12 6.17 18.51
C ASP A 197 -16.64 4.84 19.10
N GLU A 198 -17.95 4.71 19.28
CA GLU A 198 -18.60 3.49 19.78
C GLU A 198 -18.66 2.36 18.75
N GLU A 199 -18.55 2.68 17.45
CA GLU A 199 -18.59 1.72 16.34
C GLU A 199 -17.20 1.43 15.77
N ARG A 200 -16.18 2.21 16.14
CA ARG A 200 -14.78 1.96 15.76
C ARG A 200 -14.27 0.68 16.41
N TYR A 201 -13.70 -0.19 15.61
CA TYR A 201 -13.08 -1.41 16.13
C TYR A 201 -11.80 -1.08 16.91
N VAL A 202 -11.62 -1.76 18.04
CA VAL A 202 -10.40 -1.68 18.86
C VAL A 202 -9.83 -3.08 18.96
N PHE A 203 -8.61 -3.27 18.44
CA PHE A 203 -7.88 -4.53 18.54
C PHE A 203 -7.62 -4.88 20.01
N VAL A 204 -7.92 -6.12 20.40
CA VAL A 204 -7.74 -6.62 21.77
C VAL A 204 -6.68 -7.70 21.89
N ASN A 205 -6.30 -8.37 20.79
CA ASN A 205 -5.25 -9.38 20.79
C ASN A 205 -3.94 -8.82 20.22
N PRO A 206 -2.78 -9.20 20.79
CA PRO A 206 -1.49 -8.84 20.22
C PRO A 206 -1.21 -9.68 18.97
N ARG A 207 -0.38 -9.13 18.06
CA ARG A 207 0.18 -9.86 16.93
C ARG A 207 0.90 -11.14 17.41
N PRO A 208 0.67 -12.30 16.76
CA PRO A 208 1.41 -13.52 17.07
C PRO A 208 2.90 -13.35 16.77
N SER A 209 3.76 -13.97 17.60
CA SER A 209 5.19 -14.01 17.33
C SER A 209 5.50 -14.68 16.00
N ARG A 210 6.51 -14.19 15.29
CA ARG A 210 7.01 -14.78 14.05
C ARG A 210 7.31 -16.29 14.24
N PRO A 211 6.68 -17.19 13.47
CA PRO A 211 6.90 -18.62 13.60
C PRO A 211 8.24 -19.02 12.99
N GLU A 212 8.86 -20.08 13.52
CA GLU A 212 10.07 -20.67 12.93
C GLU A 212 9.83 -21.23 11.52
N ASN A 213 8.63 -21.78 11.29
CA ASN A 213 8.22 -22.34 10.00
C ASN A 213 6.80 -21.88 9.66
N LEU A 214 6.61 -21.31 8.48
CA LEU A 214 5.29 -20.89 8.00
C LEU A 214 4.50 -22.10 7.46
N LYS A 215 3.30 -22.28 7.97
CA LYS A 215 2.28 -23.21 7.48
C LYS A 215 1.07 -22.37 7.14
N ILE A 216 0.98 -22.02 5.86
CA ILE A 216 0.03 -21.04 5.34
C ILE A 216 -1.21 -21.75 4.82
N TYR A 217 -2.38 -21.30 5.28
CA TYR A 217 -3.66 -21.62 4.68
C TYR A 217 -4.06 -20.47 3.75
N GLU A 218 -4.01 -20.68 2.44
CA GLU A 218 -4.47 -19.68 1.47
C GLU A 218 -6.00 -19.69 1.39
N ALA A 219 -6.62 -18.52 1.45
CA ALA A 219 -8.06 -18.38 1.51
C ALA A 219 -8.58 -17.13 0.81
N HIS A 220 -9.80 -17.24 0.31
CA HIS A 220 -10.61 -16.13 -0.17
C HIS A 220 -11.90 -16.06 0.65
N VAL A 221 -12.09 -14.97 1.39
CA VAL A 221 -13.20 -14.80 2.35
C VAL A 221 -14.55 -15.06 1.70
N GLY A 222 -14.84 -14.40 0.57
CA GLY A 222 -16.15 -14.45 -0.10
C GLY A 222 -16.59 -15.84 -0.58
N MET A 223 -15.69 -16.81 -0.71
CA MET A 223 -16.00 -18.20 -1.10
C MET A 223 -15.75 -19.20 0.03
N GLY A 224 -15.58 -18.70 1.26
CA GLY A 224 -15.34 -19.51 2.47
C GLY A 224 -16.60 -20.18 3.04
N SER A 225 -17.78 -19.93 2.48
CA SER A 225 -19.05 -20.53 2.92
C SER A 225 -19.45 -21.74 2.08
N VAL A 226 -20.24 -22.62 2.67
CA VAL A 226 -20.92 -23.74 1.97
C VAL A 226 -22.17 -23.28 1.22
N GLU A 227 -22.68 -22.09 1.55
CA GLU A 227 -23.84 -21.50 0.89
C GLU A 227 -23.41 -20.81 -0.42
N PRO A 228 -24.24 -20.82 -1.48
CA PRO A 228 -23.96 -20.16 -2.75
C PRO A 228 -24.16 -18.63 -2.64
N LYS A 229 -23.41 -17.98 -1.75
CA LYS A 229 -23.42 -16.53 -1.50
C LYS A 229 -21.98 -16.04 -1.31
N VAL A 230 -21.79 -14.72 -1.37
CA VAL A 230 -20.53 -14.10 -0.92
C VAL A 230 -20.53 -14.14 0.61
N ALA A 231 -19.60 -14.88 1.19
CA ALA A 231 -19.44 -14.97 2.65
C ALA A 231 -18.81 -13.68 3.22
N THR A 232 -19.12 -13.39 4.49
CA THR A 232 -18.64 -12.17 5.15
C THR A 232 -17.34 -12.38 5.93
N TYR A 233 -16.66 -11.27 6.29
CA TYR A 233 -15.50 -11.29 7.17
C TYR A 233 -15.82 -11.93 8.53
N VAL A 234 -16.97 -11.58 9.12
CA VAL A 234 -17.45 -12.15 10.39
C VAL A 234 -17.69 -13.65 10.26
N GLU A 235 -18.41 -14.09 9.22
CA GLU A 235 -18.66 -15.52 8.98
C GLU A 235 -17.34 -16.30 8.84
N PHE A 236 -16.36 -15.76 8.11
CA PHE A 236 -15.06 -16.39 7.95
C PHE A 236 -14.31 -16.49 9.28
N ALA A 237 -14.32 -15.42 10.07
CA ALA A 237 -13.70 -15.36 11.39
C ALA A 237 -14.26 -16.41 12.34
N GLU A 238 -15.59 -16.56 12.38
CA GLU A 238 -16.27 -17.45 13.31
C GLU A 238 -16.25 -18.92 12.87
N THR A 239 -16.23 -19.20 11.56
CA THR A 239 -16.43 -20.56 11.05
C THR A 239 -15.18 -21.18 10.44
N VAL A 240 -14.34 -20.38 9.76
CA VAL A 240 -13.18 -20.87 9.02
C VAL A 240 -11.90 -20.79 9.85
N LEU A 241 -11.64 -19.69 10.55
CA LEU A 241 -10.42 -19.56 11.37
C LEU A 241 -10.29 -20.68 12.43
N PRO A 242 -11.34 -21.09 13.16
CA PRO A 242 -11.23 -22.21 14.09
C PRO A 242 -10.85 -23.53 13.41
N ARG A 243 -11.29 -23.73 12.16
CA ARG A 243 -10.90 -24.90 11.36
C ARG A 243 -9.43 -24.83 10.97
N ILE A 244 -8.96 -23.67 10.50
CA ILE A 244 -7.55 -23.41 10.16
C ILE A 244 -6.67 -23.73 11.37
N LYS A 245 -7.03 -23.22 12.55
CA LYS A 245 -6.33 -23.51 13.80
C LYS A 245 -6.27 -25.01 14.12
N ARG A 246 -7.41 -25.71 14.05
CA ARG A 246 -7.49 -27.16 14.33
C ARG A 246 -6.64 -28.00 13.38
N MET A 247 -6.47 -27.55 12.14
CA MET A 247 -5.61 -28.23 11.15
C MET A 247 -4.11 -27.99 11.39
N GLY A 248 -3.74 -27.08 12.29
CA GLY A 248 -2.34 -26.84 12.69
C GLY A 248 -1.60 -25.84 11.80
N TYR A 249 -2.32 -25.07 10.98
CA TYR A 249 -1.76 -23.90 10.28
C TYR A 249 -1.48 -22.78 11.29
N ASN A 250 -0.45 -21.98 11.03
CA ASN A 250 -0.04 -20.84 11.87
C ASN A 250 -0.05 -19.51 11.14
N ALA A 251 -0.37 -19.52 9.85
CA ALA A 251 -0.61 -18.33 9.05
C ALA A 251 -1.80 -18.56 8.11
N VAL A 252 -2.51 -17.49 7.78
CA VAL A 252 -3.51 -17.44 6.71
C VAL A 252 -3.07 -16.41 5.68
N GLN A 253 -3.10 -16.78 4.39
CA GLN A 253 -2.91 -15.83 3.28
C GLN A 253 -4.30 -15.44 2.78
N LEU A 254 -4.68 -14.18 2.98
CA LEU A 254 -5.97 -13.65 2.55
C LEU A 254 -5.85 -12.99 1.18
N MET A 255 -6.51 -13.61 0.22
CA MET A 255 -6.67 -13.10 -1.13
C MET A 255 -7.85 -12.13 -1.21
N ALA A 256 -7.85 -11.28 -2.25
CA ALA A 256 -8.99 -10.45 -2.63
C ALA A 256 -9.51 -9.51 -1.52
N ILE A 257 -8.58 -8.95 -0.72
CA ILE A 257 -8.89 -8.00 0.34
C ILE A 257 -9.05 -6.58 -0.20
N ALA A 258 -8.12 -6.10 -1.03
CA ALA A 258 -8.28 -4.79 -1.67
C ALA A 258 -9.49 -4.78 -2.61
N GLU A 259 -10.24 -3.68 -2.62
CA GLU A 259 -11.52 -3.59 -3.33
C GLU A 259 -11.35 -3.72 -4.85
N HIS A 260 -12.19 -4.56 -5.44
CA HIS A 260 -12.16 -4.94 -6.84
C HIS A 260 -13.60 -5.08 -7.37
N ALA A 261 -13.92 -4.30 -8.40
CA ALA A 261 -15.27 -4.27 -8.94
C ALA A 261 -15.71 -5.61 -9.57
N HIS A 262 -14.80 -6.29 -10.28
CA HIS A 262 -15.11 -7.56 -10.94
C HIS A 262 -14.81 -8.75 -10.02
N TYR A 263 -15.82 -9.34 -9.38
CA TYR A 263 -15.64 -10.48 -8.48
C TYR A 263 -14.96 -11.69 -9.15
N GLY A 264 -15.16 -11.89 -10.45
CA GLY A 264 -14.53 -12.97 -11.22
C GLY A 264 -13.01 -12.83 -11.42
N CYS A 265 -12.42 -11.67 -11.09
CA CYS A 265 -10.97 -11.47 -11.16
C CYS A 265 -10.21 -12.07 -9.98
N PHE A 266 -10.92 -12.62 -8.97
CA PHE A 266 -10.30 -13.22 -7.78
C PHE A 266 -9.44 -12.25 -6.97
N GLY A 267 -9.74 -10.95 -7.03
CA GLY A 267 -9.00 -9.89 -6.36
C GLY A 267 -7.88 -9.24 -7.17
N TYR A 268 -7.54 -9.77 -8.35
CA TYR A 268 -6.36 -9.29 -9.09
C TYR A 268 -6.56 -7.98 -9.84
N HIS A 269 -7.81 -7.55 -10.12
CA HIS A 269 -8.08 -6.25 -10.75
C HIS A 269 -8.56 -5.23 -9.71
N VAL A 270 -7.62 -4.73 -8.91
CA VAL A 270 -7.88 -3.75 -7.84
C VAL A 270 -8.36 -2.42 -8.41
N THR A 271 -9.39 -1.88 -7.78
CA THR A 271 -10.05 -0.62 -8.13
C THR A 271 -9.85 0.47 -7.08
N SER A 272 -9.99 0.14 -5.78
CA SER A 272 -9.75 1.07 -4.67
C SER A 272 -8.72 0.45 -3.72
N PHE A 273 -7.49 0.95 -3.75
CA PHE A 273 -6.34 0.30 -3.11
C PHE A 273 -6.35 0.40 -1.59
N PHE A 274 -6.99 1.42 -1.02
CA PHE A 274 -7.07 1.65 0.43
C PHE A 274 -8.38 1.13 1.04
N ALA A 275 -9.29 0.59 0.23
CA ALA A 275 -10.58 0.09 0.67
C ALA A 275 -10.57 -1.45 0.73
N PRO A 276 -11.07 -2.05 1.82
CA PRO A 276 -11.35 -3.47 1.84
C PRO A 276 -12.57 -3.78 0.96
N ALA A 277 -12.62 -4.99 0.41
CA ALA A 277 -13.67 -5.44 -0.47
C ALA A 277 -15.02 -5.46 0.26
N SER A 278 -15.90 -4.54 -0.14
CA SER A 278 -17.14 -4.25 0.58
C SER A 278 -18.19 -5.34 0.52
N ARG A 279 -18.07 -6.28 -0.43
CA ARG A 279 -19.00 -7.41 -0.55
C ARG A 279 -18.90 -8.39 0.62
N GLN A 280 -17.77 -8.37 1.32
CA GLN A 280 -17.48 -9.22 2.47
C GLN A 280 -17.78 -8.52 3.80
N GLY A 281 -17.97 -7.20 3.81
CA GLY A 281 -18.30 -6.43 5.00
C GLY A 281 -17.65 -5.06 5.04
N THR A 282 -17.67 -4.45 6.21
CA THR A 282 -17.10 -3.14 6.53
C THR A 282 -15.61 -3.25 6.90
N PRO A 283 -14.88 -2.12 6.90
CA PRO A 283 -13.52 -2.05 7.44
C PRO A 283 -13.40 -2.59 8.87
N GLU A 284 -14.38 -2.31 9.73
CA GLU A 284 -14.38 -2.77 11.13
C GLU A 284 -14.52 -4.30 11.24
N GLU A 285 -15.30 -4.92 10.35
CA GLU A 285 -15.45 -6.38 10.30
C GLU A 285 -14.20 -7.09 9.78
N LEU A 286 -13.41 -6.44 8.89
CA LEU A 286 -12.10 -6.96 8.50
C LEU A 286 -11.12 -6.90 9.68
N LYS A 287 -11.10 -5.80 10.45
CA LYS A 287 -10.30 -5.70 11.68
C LYS A 287 -10.68 -6.80 12.68
N TYR A 288 -11.98 -7.07 12.85
CA TYR A 288 -12.47 -8.17 13.66
C TYR A 288 -11.94 -9.54 13.20
N LEU A 289 -11.92 -9.81 11.89
CA LEU A 289 -11.36 -11.06 11.36
C LEU A 289 -9.89 -11.20 11.72
N ILE A 290 -9.09 -10.15 11.51
CA ILE A 290 -7.64 -10.17 11.75
C ILE A 290 -7.35 -10.35 13.24
N ASP A 291 -8.02 -9.57 14.10
CA ASP A 291 -7.87 -9.67 15.54
C ASP A 291 -8.29 -11.05 16.07
N THR A 292 -9.35 -11.64 15.50
CA THR A 292 -9.77 -13.02 15.83
C THR A 292 -8.71 -14.04 15.45
N ALA A 293 -8.04 -13.87 14.29
CA ALA A 293 -6.92 -14.74 13.90
C ALA A 293 -5.75 -14.59 14.87
N HIS A 294 -5.42 -13.36 15.28
CA HIS A 294 -4.39 -13.07 16.27
C HIS A 294 -4.69 -13.72 17.63
N GLY A 295 -5.94 -13.64 18.11
CA GLY A 295 -6.40 -14.33 19.32
C GLY A 295 -6.30 -15.86 19.24
N LEU A 296 -6.29 -16.43 18.04
CA LEU A 296 -6.02 -17.85 17.78
C LEU A 296 -4.52 -18.16 17.58
N GLY A 297 -3.65 -17.17 17.67
CA GLY A 297 -2.21 -17.29 17.39
C GLY A 297 -1.93 -17.63 15.93
N ILE A 298 -2.69 -17.07 15.00
CA ILE A 298 -2.55 -17.23 13.55
C ILE A 298 -2.13 -15.88 12.97
N GLN A 299 -0.99 -15.84 12.26
CA GLN A 299 -0.60 -14.66 11.50
C GLN A 299 -1.49 -14.48 10.27
N VAL A 300 -1.77 -13.24 9.88
CA VAL A 300 -2.57 -12.90 8.71
C VAL A 300 -1.71 -12.17 7.70
N LEU A 301 -1.52 -12.77 6.53
CA LEU A 301 -0.84 -12.18 5.39
C LEU A 301 -1.88 -11.72 4.37
N MET A 302 -1.60 -10.62 3.67
CA MET A 302 -2.48 -10.08 2.62
C MET A 302 -1.87 -10.23 1.23
N ASP A 303 -2.70 -10.54 0.23
CA ASP A 303 -2.32 -10.36 -1.18
C ASP A 303 -2.25 -8.88 -1.50
N LEU A 304 -1.06 -8.42 -1.90
CA LEU A 304 -0.79 -7.04 -2.28
C LEU A 304 -0.56 -6.98 -3.79
N VAL A 305 -1.56 -6.46 -4.50
CA VAL A 305 -1.56 -6.38 -5.97
C VAL A 305 -1.08 -5.00 -6.41
N HIS A 306 0.22 -4.82 -6.49
CA HIS A 306 0.84 -3.57 -6.95
C HIS A 306 1.48 -3.67 -8.33
N ALA A 307 1.44 -4.84 -8.98
CA ALA A 307 1.94 -5.00 -10.34
C ALA A 307 1.15 -4.21 -11.39
N HIS A 308 -0.16 -4.03 -11.16
CA HIS A 308 -1.07 -3.35 -12.07
C HIS A 308 -2.30 -2.84 -11.32
N ALA A 309 -3.11 -2.02 -12.00
CA ALA A 309 -4.44 -1.59 -11.57
C ALA A 309 -5.50 -2.01 -12.59
N SER A 310 -6.75 -2.12 -12.16
CA SER A 310 -7.88 -2.29 -13.07
C SER A 310 -7.90 -1.17 -14.14
N SER A 311 -8.33 -1.50 -15.36
CA SER A 311 -8.54 -0.53 -16.44
C SER A 311 -9.81 0.31 -16.29
N ASN A 312 -10.61 0.01 -15.26
CA ASN A 312 -11.82 0.73 -14.90
C ASN A 312 -11.58 2.22 -14.60
N THR A 313 -12.36 3.08 -15.26
CA THR A 313 -12.29 4.55 -15.09
C THR A 313 -13.40 5.14 -14.22
N LEU A 314 -14.50 4.42 -13.97
CA LEU A 314 -15.65 4.93 -13.20
C LEU A 314 -15.56 4.64 -11.70
N ASP A 315 -14.94 3.51 -11.37
CA ASP A 315 -14.81 2.92 -10.05
C ASP A 315 -13.35 2.55 -9.70
N GLY A 316 -12.41 2.67 -10.64
CA GLY A 316 -10.99 2.45 -10.43
C GLY A 316 -10.14 3.71 -10.66
N ILE A 317 -8.83 3.59 -10.43
CA ILE A 317 -7.86 4.69 -10.55
C ILE A 317 -7.36 4.93 -12.00
N ALA A 318 -7.89 4.22 -13.00
CA ALA A 318 -7.51 4.50 -14.38
C ALA A 318 -8.08 5.85 -14.82
N GLN A 319 -7.23 6.69 -15.41
CA GLN A 319 -7.63 8.01 -15.91
C GLN A 319 -8.30 8.91 -14.87
N MET A 320 -7.74 8.92 -13.64
CA MET A 320 -8.24 9.74 -12.52
C MET A 320 -8.36 11.23 -12.87
N ASP A 321 -7.38 11.80 -13.55
CA ASP A 321 -7.39 13.21 -13.97
C ASP A 321 -7.84 13.42 -15.42
N GLY A 322 -8.42 12.38 -16.04
CA GLY A 322 -8.80 12.36 -17.46
C GLY A 322 -7.68 11.99 -18.43
N THR A 323 -6.46 11.72 -17.96
CA THR A 323 -5.35 11.27 -18.81
C THR A 323 -4.99 9.81 -18.61
N ASP A 324 -4.47 9.15 -19.64
CA ASP A 324 -4.02 7.75 -19.56
C ASP A 324 -2.74 7.54 -18.74
N HIS A 325 -2.16 8.61 -18.22
CA HIS A 325 -0.86 8.62 -17.57
C HIS A 325 -0.89 9.33 -16.22
N CYS A 326 -1.99 9.31 -15.47
CA CYS A 326 -2.03 9.84 -14.09
C CYS A 326 -1.14 9.00 -13.15
N TYR A 327 -1.67 7.91 -12.61
CA TYR A 327 -0.94 6.92 -11.80
C TYR A 327 -0.12 5.93 -12.64
N THR A 328 -0.41 5.85 -13.95
CA THR A 328 0.08 4.82 -14.85
C THR A 328 1.05 5.40 -15.89
N HIS A 329 1.76 4.54 -16.62
CA HIS A 329 2.44 4.98 -17.84
C HIS A 329 1.40 5.38 -18.89
N GLY A 330 1.78 6.28 -19.80
CA GLY A 330 0.96 6.61 -20.98
C GLY A 330 1.21 5.65 -22.14
N GLY A 331 0.26 5.59 -23.07
CA GLY A 331 0.36 4.79 -24.30
C GLY A 331 0.52 3.30 -24.03
N PRO A 332 1.14 2.55 -24.96
CA PRO A 332 1.28 1.10 -24.85
C PRO A 332 2.03 0.61 -23.60
N LYS A 333 3.01 1.37 -23.10
CA LYS A 333 3.76 1.02 -21.87
C LYS A 333 2.85 0.99 -20.62
N GLY A 334 1.74 1.74 -20.65
CA GLY A 334 0.76 1.79 -19.57
C GLY A 334 -0.25 0.65 -19.58
N HIS A 335 -0.15 -0.31 -20.49
CA HIS A 335 -1.16 -1.33 -20.67
C HIS A 335 -0.57 -2.74 -20.69
N HIS A 336 -1.16 -3.63 -19.90
CA HIS A 336 -0.81 -5.04 -19.89
C HIS A 336 -1.80 -5.82 -20.76
N SER A 337 -1.41 -6.17 -21.97
CA SER A 337 -2.33 -6.72 -22.98
C SER A 337 -2.99 -8.05 -22.56
N GLU A 338 -2.26 -8.94 -21.90
CA GLU A 338 -2.79 -10.25 -21.48
C GLU A 338 -3.75 -10.15 -20.29
N TRP A 339 -3.66 -9.07 -19.50
CA TRP A 339 -4.47 -8.87 -18.30
C TRP A 339 -5.53 -7.78 -18.48
N ASP A 340 -5.58 -7.14 -19.66
CA ASP A 340 -6.42 -5.97 -19.95
C ASP A 340 -6.38 -4.89 -18.85
N SER A 341 -5.19 -4.60 -18.34
CA SER A 341 -4.99 -3.79 -17.14
C SER A 341 -4.03 -2.62 -17.35
N LYS A 342 -3.85 -1.80 -16.32
CA LYS A 342 -2.98 -0.62 -16.35
C LYS A 342 -1.71 -0.80 -15.53
N ILE A 343 -0.58 -0.38 -16.08
CA ILE A 343 0.73 -0.49 -15.44
C ILE A 343 1.10 0.84 -14.79
N PHE A 344 1.39 0.79 -13.49
CA PHE A 344 1.85 1.93 -12.71
C PHE A 344 3.11 2.56 -13.30
N ASN A 345 3.23 3.87 -13.17
CA ASN A 345 4.49 4.56 -13.47
C ASN A 345 5.26 4.78 -12.17
N TYR A 346 6.05 3.79 -11.78
CA TYR A 346 6.82 3.81 -10.53
C TYR A 346 7.87 4.93 -10.48
N LEU A 347 8.24 5.54 -11.62
CA LEU A 347 9.14 6.70 -11.65
C LEU A 347 8.53 7.96 -11.03
N LYS A 348 7.21 7.99 -10.84
CA LYS A 348 6.52 9.16 -10.33
C LYS A 348 6.51 9.17 -8.82
N TYR A 349 6.92 10.31 -8.28
CA TYR A 349 6.97 10.56 -6.84
C TYR A 349 5.66 10.24 -6.11
N GLU A 350 4.52 10.73 -6.61
CA GLU A 350 3.22 10.48 -6.00
C GLU A 350 2.70 9.05 -6.21
N VAL A 351 3.20 8.32 -7.22
CA VAL A 351 2.90 6.88 -7.37
C VAL A 351 3.67 6.07 -6.34
N LEU A 352 4.95 6.38 -6.11
CA LEU A 352 5.71 5.79 -5.01
C LEU A 352 5.06 6.08 -3.66
N ARG A 353 4.65 7.35 -3.43
CA ARG A 353 3.93 7.73 -2.21
C ARG A 353 2.66 6.91 -2.04
N PHE A 354 1.84 6.82 -3.09
CA PHE A 354 0.60 6.05 -3.08
C PHE A 354 0.83 4.57 -2.70
N LEU A 355 1.76 3.90 -3.37
CA LEU A 355 2.00 2.46 -3.18
C LEU A 355 2.70 2.14 -1.85
N LEU A 356 3.68 2.94 -1.42
CA LEU A 356 4.34 2.75 -0.12
C LEU A 356 3.40 3.10 1.04
N SER A 357 2.60 4.15 0.89
CA SER A 357 1.56 4.46 1.87
C SER A 357 0.48 3.39 1.95
N ASN A 358 0.21 2.69 0.84
CA ASN A 358 -0.72 1.58 0.85
C ASN A 358 -0.19 0.39 1.67
N VAL A 359 1.11 0.09 1.57
CA VAL A 359 1.77 -0.92 2.42
C VAL A 359 1.60 -0.55 3.89
N LYS A 360 1.97 0.67 4.28
CA LYS A 360 1.85 1.14 5.68
C LYS A 360 0.39 1.16 6.16
N TRP A 361 -0.55 1.57 5.30
CA TRP A 361 -1.98 1.58 5.61
C TRP A 361 -2.48 0.19 6.04
N TRP A 362 -2.16 -0.86 5.29
CA TRP A 362 -2.60 -2.21 5.63
C TRP A 362 -1.90 -2.77 6.89
N LEU A 363 -0.65 -2.39 7.15
CA LEU A 363 0.07 -2.77 8.37
C LEU A 363 -0.46 -2.06 9.62
N GLU A 364 -0.70 -0.75 9.56
CA GLU A 364 -1.12 0.04 10.72
C GLU A 364 -2.62 -0.06 11.02
N GLU A 365 -3.47 0.16 10.01
CA GLU A 365 -4.93 0.27 10.20
C GLU A 365 -5.57 -1.10 10.47
N TYR A 366 -5.08 -2.15 9.80
CA TYR A 366 -5.66 -3.48 9.83
C TYR A 366 -4.80 -4.52 10.54
N GLN A 367 -3.57 -4.19 10.89
CA GLN A 367 -2.65 -5.08 11.61
C GLN A 367 -2.28 -6.37 10.87
N PHE A 368 -2.23 -6.35 9.53
CA PHE A 368 -1.67 -7.47 8.77
C PHE A 368 -0.21 -7.74 9.15
N ASP A 369 0.20 -9.01 9.17
CA ASP A 369 1.53 -9.49 9.58
C ASP A 369 2.52 -9.61 8.43
N GLY A 370 2.14 -9.13 7.25
CA GLY A 370 2.97 -9.14 6.05
C GLY A 370 2.15 -9.35 4.79
N PHE A 371 2.86 -9.49 3.67
CA PHE A 371 2.24 -9.52 2.35
C PHE A 371 2.80 -10.62 1.46
N ARG A 372 1.95 -11.07 0.52
CA ARG A 372 2.39 -11.66 -0.74
C ARG A 372 2.25 -10.61 -1.83
N PHE A 373 3.35 -10.21 -2.45
CA PHE A 373 3.31 -9.32 -3.61
C PHE A 373 2.99 -10.13 -4.86
N ASP A 374 1.82 -9.89 -5.45
CA ASP A 374 1.37 -10.61 -6.63
C ASP A 374 1.82 -9.92 -7.93
N GLY A 375 2.13 -10.75 -8.93
CA GLY A 375 2.55 -10.26 -10.25
C GLY A 375 3.99 -9.76 -10.31
N ILE A 376 4.86 -10.14 -9.37
CA ILE A 376 6.28 -9.73 -9.35
C ILE A 376 7.00 -10.02 -10.67
N THR A 377 6.71 -11.12 -11.37
CA THR A 377 7.30 -11.38 -12.70
C THR A 377 6.92 -10.28 -13.70
N SER A 378 5.67 -9.81 -13.68
CA SER A 378 5.23 -8.73 -14.56
C SER A 378 5.91 -7.40 -14.23
N MET A 379 6.23 -7.20 -12.95
CA MET A 379 7.00 -6.05 -12.47
C MET A 379 8.46 -6.14 -12.94
N LEU A 380 9.15 -7.25 -12.71
CA LEU A 380 10.60 -7.36 -12.92
C LEU A 380 11.07 -7.26 -14.39
N TYR A 381 10.19 -7.46 -15.36
CA TYR A 381 10.55 -7.53 -16.77
C TYR A 381 9.67 -6.65 -17.65
N GLN A 382 10.27 -5.98 -18.62
CA GLN A 382 9.56 -5.18 -19.62
C GLN A 382 8.60 -6.02 -20.48
N SER A 383 8.95 -7.29 -20.73
CA SER A 383 8.05 -8.26 -21.38
C SER A 383 6.94 -8.78 -20.47
N HIS A 384 6.98 -8.44 -19.19
CA HIS A 384 6.15 -9.02 -18.14
C HIS A 384 6.28 -10.53 -17.96
N GLY A 385 7.36 -11.12 -18.50
CA GLY A 385 7.56 -12.57 -18.59
C GLY A 385 6.71 -13.25 -19.67
N ILE A 386 5.94 -12.50 -20.46
CA ILE A 386 5.08 -13.04 -21.51
C ILE A 386 5.93 -13.54 -22.67
N GLY A 387 5.69 -14.80 -23.08
CA GLY A 387 6.43 -15.42 -24.18
C GLY A 387 7.92 -15.64 -23.89
N LYS A 388 8.34 -15.54 -22.63
CA LYS A 388 9.71 -15.82 -22.17
C LYS A 388 9.78 -17.21 -21.53
N GLY A 389 10.87 -17.92 -21.79
CA GLY A 389 11.26 -19.10 -21.05
C GLY A 389 12.41 -18.75 -20.10
N TYR A 390 12.37 -19.29 -18.88
CA TYR A 390 13.46 -19.17 -17.91
C TYR A 390 14.10 -20.55 -17.75
N THR A 391 15.25 -20.75 -18.39
CA THR A 391 16.03 -21.99 -18.31
C THR A 391 16.92 -22.04 -17.07
N GLY A 392 17.04 -20.92 -16.36
CA GLY A 392 17.88 -20.76 -15.16
C GLY A 392 19.19 -20.04 -15.45
N GLY A 393 19.42 -19.60 -16.69
CA GLY A 393 20.60 -18.83 -17.05
C GLY A 393 20.48 -17.38 -16.59
N TYR A 394 21.50 -16.85 -15.94
CA TYR A 394 21.42 -15.50 -15.34
C TYR A 394 21.26 -14.36 -16.33
N HIS A 395 21.65 -14.55 -17.58
CA HIS A 395 21.38 -13.62 -18.68
C HIS A 395 19.87 -13.42 -18.96
N GLU A 396 19.00 -14.36 -18.54
CA GLU A 396 17.54 -14.25 -18.66
C GLU A 396 16.95 -13.35 -17.57
N TYR A 397 17.59 -13.30 -16.40
CA TYR A 397 17.18 -12.48 -15.24
C TYR A 397 17.84 -11.10 -15.23
N PHE A 398 19.07 -11.02 -15.76
CA PHE A 398 19.93 -9.84 -15.78
C PHE A 398 20.27 -9.40 -17.21
N GLY A 399 19.27 -9.47 -18.09
CA GLY A 399 19.37 -9.05 -19.49
C GLY A 399 18.69 -7.71 -19.76
N PRO A 400 18.64 -7.29 -21.04
CA PRO A 400 17.96 -6.05 -21.46
C PRO A 400 16.44 -6.03 -21.18
N ASP A 401 15.83 -7.20 -20.97
CA ASP A 401 14.41 -7.34 -20.66
C ASP A 401 14.09 -7.02 -19.20
N ALA A 402 15.09 -7.04 -18.31
CA ALA A 402 14.87 -6.71 -16.91
C ALA A 402 14.59 -5.22 -16.76
N ASP A 403 13.55 -4.87 -16.02
CA ASP A 403 13.19 -3.48 -15.77
C ASP A 403 14.17 -2.87 -14.75
N ILE A 404 15.20 -2.20 -15.27
CA ILE A 404 16.24 -1.51 -14.49
C ILE A 404 16.08 0.00 -14.50
N ASP A 405 15.24 0.52 -15.40
CA ASP A 405 15.03 1.97 -15.52
C ASP A 405 13.93 2.43 -14.56
N SER A 406 13.05 1.53 -14.13
CA SER A 406 12.00 1.80 -13.16
C SER A 406 12.53 1.62 -11.73
N PRO A 407 12.18 2.49 -10.77
CA PRO A 407 12.55 2.36 -9.35
C PRO A 407 11.72 1.27 -8.66
N LEU A 408 11.49 0.18 -9.38
CA LEU A 408 10.56 -0.87 -9.06
C LEU A 408 11.20 -1.92 -8.17
N ALA A 409 12.45 -2.28 -8.47
CA ALA A 409 13.26 -3.09 -7.58
C ALA A 409 13.49 -2.33 -6.27
N GLU A 410 13.66 -1.02 -6.35
CA GLU A 410 13.77 -0.08 -5.25
C GLU A 410 12.48 -0.02 -4.46
N TYR A 411 11.34 0.13 -5.13
CA TYR A 411 10.02 0.09 -4.51
C TYR A 411 9.79 -1.22 -3.76
N VAL A 412 10.00 -2.37 -4.40
CA VAL A 412 9.81 -3.69 -3.77
C VAL A 412 10.76 -3.86 -2.59
N THR A 413 12.03 -3.49 -2.73
CA THR A 413 13.01 -3.56 -1.64
C THR A 413 12.59 -2.69 -0.46
N THR A 414 12.21 -1.44 -0.75
CA THR A 414 11.73 -0.45 0.23
C THR A 414 10.47 -0.94 0.94
N ALA A 415 9.51 -1.49 0.21
CA ALA A 415 8.27 -2.03 0.76
C ALA A 415 8.52 -3.28 1.64
N CYS A 416 9.47 -4.14 1.24
CA CYS A 416 9.88 -5.29 2.03
C CYS A 416 10.58 -4.88 3.33
N GLU A 417 11.46 -3.87 3.28
CA GLU A 417 12.10 -3.32 4.47
C GLU A 417 11.07 -2.72 5.42
N PHE A 418 10.18 -1.88 4.89
CA PHE A 418 9.11 -1.27 5.68
C PHE A 418 8.26 -2.32 6.40
N SER A 419 7.86 -3.36 5.67
CA SER A 419 7.10 -4.48 6.24
C SER A 419 7.88 -5.26 7.30
N SER A 420 9.21 -5.29 7.21
CA SER A 420 10.07 -6.03 8.16
C SER A 420 10.36 -5.26 9.46
N PHE A 421 10.15 -3.93 9.48
CA PHE A 421 10.34 -3.11 10.67
C PHE A 421 9.09 -3.08 11.58
N GLU A 422 7.90 -3.24 11.00
CA GLU A 422 6.63 -3.16 11.72
C GLU A 422 6.08 -4.53 12.20
N THR A 423 6.64 -5.65 11.72
CA THR A 423 6.23 -7.03 12.06
C THR A 423 7.36 -7.80 12.73
#